data_AF-A0A5R9R7T8-F1
#
_entry.id   AF-A0A5R9R7T8-F1
#
_cell.length_a   1.000
_cell.length_b   1.000
_cell.length_c   1.000
_cell.angle_alpha   90.00
_cell.angle_beta   90.00
_cell.angle_gamma   90.00
#
_symmetry.space_group_name_H-M   'P 1'
#
loop_
_entity.id
_entity.type
_entity.pdbx_description
1 polymer ?
#
loop_
_entity_poly.entity_id
_entity_poly.type
_entity_poly.pdbx_seq_one_letter_code
_entity_poly.pdbx_strand_id
1 'polypeptide(L)'
;MTSSKASSSSRPIGIDLFAGAGGLSLGFEQAGFDIAASVEIDPIHCATHKFNFPRCATICASVTDITGDEIRSQAGIGNREIDVVFGGAPCQGFSMIGKRALDDPR
;
A
#
# COMPACT_ATOMS: atom_id res chain seq x y z
N MET A 1 27.45 33.52 -13.05
CA MET A 1 26.17 32.85 -13.37
C MET A 1 26.38 31.35 -13.22
N THR A 2 26.20 30.81 -12.00
CA THR A 2 26.23 29.37 -11.76
C THR A 2 24.81 28.86 -11.87
N SER A 3 24.53 28.13 -12.96
CA SER A 3 23.25 27.50 -13.23
C SER A 3 22.92 26.50 -12.13
N SER A 4 21.81 26.73 -11.42
CA SER A 4 21.26 25.79 -10.45
C SER A 4 20.73 24.57 -11.20
N LYS A 5 21.33 23.40 -10.93
CA LYS A 5 20.83 22.12 -11.42
C LYS A 5 19.58 21.79 -10.60
N ALA A 6 18.39 22.12 -11.13
CA ALA A 6 17.14 21.67 -10.54
C ALA A 6 17.15 20.14 -10.51
N SER A 7 17.31 19.53 -9.33
CA SER A 7 17.10 18.10 -9.17
C SER A 7 15.60 17.85 -9.35
N SER A 8 15.20 17.22 -10.45
CA SER A 8 13.85 16.68 -10.59
C SER A 8 13.72 15.49 -9.62
N SER A 9 13.45 15.77 -8.35
CA SER A 9 13.17 14.73 -7.37
C SER A 9 11.83 14.10 -7.73
N SER A 10 11.84 12.88 -8.24
CA SER A 10 10.62 12.07 -8.37
C SER A 10 9.95 11.95 -6.99
N ARG A 11 8.62 11.90 -6.97
CA ARG A 11 7.88 11.61 -5.74
C ARG A 11 8.32 10.22 -5.20
N PRO A 12 8.50 10.07 -3.87
CA PRO A 12 8.87 8.80 -3.27
C PRO A 12 7.77 7.75 -3.49
N ILE A 13 8.16 6.49 -3.68
CA ILE A 13 7.26 5.36 -3.92
C ILE A 13 6.88 4.69 -2.62
N GLY A 14 5.58 4.51 -2.41
CA GLY A 14 5.00 3.74 -1.32
C GLY A 14 4.31 2.46 -1.78
N ILE A 15 4.33 1.44 -0.91
CA ILE A 15 3.51 0.21 -1.01
C ILE A 15 2.66 0.11 0.26
N ASP A 16 1.33 -0.01 0.10
CA ASP A 16 0.35 -0.12 1.19
C ASP A 16 -0.08 -1.58 1.40
N LEU A 17 0.21 -2.17 2.55
CA LEU A 17 -0.24 -3.51 2.93
C LEU A 17 -1.41 -3.40 3.90
N PHE A 18 -2.41 -4.28 3.78
CA PHE A 18 -3.65 -4.20 4.56
C PHE A 18 -4.39 -2.87 4.33
N ALA A 19 -4.47 -2.46 3.06
CA ALA A 19 -4.81 -1.10 2.69
C ALA A 19 -6.25 -0.69 3.05
N GLY A 20 -7.14 -1.66 3.26
CA GLY A 20 -8.57 -1.43 3.46
C GLY A 20 -9.14 -0.54 2.37
N ALA A 21 -9.98 0.43 2.75
CA ALA A 21 -10.55 1.41 1.80
C ALA A 21 -9.53 2.47 1.30
N GLY A 22 -8.29 2.46 1.81
CA GLY A 22 -7.21 3.37 1.38
C GLY A 22 -7.04 4.65 2.19
N GLY A 23 -7.45 4.66 3.47
CA GLY A 23 -7.26 5.83 4.34
C GLY A 23 -5.80 6.20 4.58
N LEU A 24 -4.93 5.20 4.77
CA LEU A 24 -3.50 5.41 4.93
C LEU A 24 -2.83 5.81 3.61
N SER A 25 -3.18 5.14 2.51
CA SER A 25 -2.82 5.55 1.14
C SER A 25 -3.13 7.03 0.85
N LEU A 26 -4.33 7.51 1.21
CA LEU A 26 -4.70 8.93 1.04
C LEU A 26 -3.74 9.86 1.79
N GLY A 27 -3.40 9.51 3.04
CA GLY A 27 -2.46 10.28 3.85
C GLY A 27 -1.07 10.36 3.22
N PHE A 28 -0.56 9.24 2.68
CA PHE A 28 0.73 9.23 1.99
C PHE A 28 0.71 9.99 0.66
N GLU A 29 -0.36 9.90 -0.14
CA GLU A 29 -0.49 10.73 -1.35
C GLU A 29 -0.47 12.23 -1.01
N GLN A 30 -1.19 12.63 0.04
CA GLN A 30 -1.19 14.00 0.57
C GLN A 30 0.19 14.43 1.10
N ALA A 31 0.95 13.51 1.68
CA ALA A 31 2.31 13.76 2.15
C ALA A 31 3.36 13.81 1.02
N GLY A 32 2.97 13.53 -0.22
CA GLY A 32 3.85 13.67 -1.39
C GLY A 32 4.34 12.36 -2.01
N PHE A 33 3.81 11.21 -1.60
CA PHE A 33 4.20 9.90 -2.13
C PHE A 33 3.34 9.49 -3.33
N ASP A 34 3.92 8.68 -4.21
CA ASP A 34 3.19 7.91 -5.21
C ASP A 34 2.95 6.49 -4.69
N ILE A 35 1.69 6.12 -4.46
CA ILE A 35 1.34 4.77 -4.00
C ILE A 35 1.26 3.86 -5.22
N ALA A 36 2.29 3.03 -5.39
CA ALA A 36 2.44 2.24 -6.60
C ALA A 36 1.59 0.96 -6.57
N ALA A 37 1.46 0.35 -5.40
CA ALA A 37 0.56 -0.78 -5.19
C ALA A 37 -0.03 -0.79 -3.78
N SER A 38 -1.19 -1.41 -3.67
CA SER A 38 -1.85 -1.74 -2.41
C SER A 38 -2.26 -3.21 -2.39
N VAL A 39 -2.13 -3.85 -1.23
CA VAL A 39 -2.57 -5.24 -1.01
C VAL A 39 -3.66 -5.25 0.05
N GLU A 40 -4.80 -5.84 -0.29
CA GLU A 40 -5.95 -5.97 0.59
C GLU A 40 -6.68 -7.29 0.30
N ILE A 41 -7.16 -7.97 1.34
CA ILE A 41 -7.79 -9.29 1.19
C ILE A 41 -9.29 -9.18 0.94
N ASP A 42 -9.94 -8.14 1.47
CA ASP A 42 -11.38 -7.94 1.30
C ASP A 42 -11.70 -7.33 -0.07
N PRO A 43 -12.50 -8.00 -0.90
CA PRO A 43 -12.81 -7.53 -2.26
C PRO A 43 -13.63 -6.23 -2.30
N ILE A 44 -14.43 -5.94 -1.27
CA ILE A 44 -15.20 -4.69 -1.18
C ILE A 44 -14.27 -3.51 -0.89
N HIS A 45 -13.31 -3.72 0.02
CA HIS A 45 -12.27 -2.74 0.28
C HIS A 45 -11.39 -2.52 -0.95
N CYS A 46 -10.99 -3.59 -1.64
CA CYS A 46 -10.25 -3.49 -2.90
C CYS A 46 -10.99 -2.68 -3.97
N ALA A 47 -12.29 -2.95 -4.18
CA ALA A 47 -13.09 -2.19 -5.14
C ALA A 47 -13.16 -0.70 -4.78
N THR A 48 -13.34 -0.41 -3.49
CA THR A 48 -13.36 0.96 -2.95
C THR A 48 -12.01 1.65 -3.13
N HIS A 49 -10.93 0.98 -2.78
CA HIS A 49 -9.57 1.48 -2.94
C HIS A 49 -9.25 1.75 -4.42
N LYS A 50 -9.59 0.83 -5.32
CA LYS A 50 -9.36 1.00 -6.76
C LYS A 50 -10.14 2.17 -7.34
N PHE A 51 -11.37 2.39 -6.87
CA PHE A 51 -12.18 3.54 -7.27
C PHE A 51 -11.52 4.87 -6.87
N ASN A 52 -11.00 4.97 -5.64
CA ASN A 52 -10.35 6.19 -5.15
C ASN A 52 -8.93 6.40 -5.71
N PHE A 53 -8.19 5.31 -5.95
CA PHE A 53 -6.79 5.32 -6.39
C PHE A 53 -6.62 4.56 -7.72
N PRO A 54 -7.18 5.06 -8.83
CA PRO A 54 -7.21 4.32 -10.10
C PRO A 54 -5.81 4.06 -10.68
N ARG A 55 -4.81 4.86 -10.30
CA ARG A 55 -3.41 4.74 -10.74
C ARG A 55 -2.56 3.79 -9.89
N CYS A 56 -3.05 3.43 -8.70
CA CYS A 56 -2.43 2.42 -7.85
C CYS A 56 -2.81 1.02 -8.35
N ALA A 57 -1.86 0.09 -8.33
CA ALA A 57 -2.13 -1.33 -8.51
C ALA A 57 -2.77 -1.90 -7.25
N THR A 58 -4.10 -1.97 -7.21
CA THR A 58 -4.83 -2.61 -6.11
C THR A 58 -4.87 -4.12 -6.33
N ILE A 59 -4.26 -4.85 -5.41
CA ILE A 59 -4.09 -6.30 -5.46
C ILE A 59 -4.99 -6.92 -4.40
N CYS A 60 -6.03 -7.64 -4.87
CA CYS A 60 -6.99 -8.32 -4.01
C CYS A 60 -6.46 -9.71 -3.63
N ALA A 61 -5.67 -9.79 -2.56
CA ALA A 61 -5.02 -11.02 -2.10
C ALA A 61 -4.65 -10.96 -0.61
N SER A 62 -4.46 -12.11 0.01
CA SER A 62 -3.75 -12.18 1.29
C SER A 62 -2.28 -11.78 1.08
N VAL A 63 -1.72 -11.02 2.02
CA VAL A 63 -0.28 -10.71 2.03
C VAL A 63 0.60 -11.96 2.18
N THR A 64 0.05 -13.08 2.67
CA THR A 64 0.77 -14.36 2.80
C THR A 64 0.88 -15.11 1.48
N ASP A 65 0.00 -14.80 0.52
CA ASP A 65 -0.16 -15.55 -0.72
C ASP A 65 0.43 -14.81 -1.92
N ILE A 66 1.17 -13.72 -1.67
CA ILE A 66 1.79 -12.89 -2.69
C ILE A 66 3.24 -12.55 -2.33
N THR A 67 4.10 -12.56 -3.34
CA THR A 67 5.52 -12.23 -3.21
C THR A 67 5.80 -10.76 -3.51
N GLY A 68 6.95 -10.26 -3.01
CA GLY A 68 7.40 -8.91 -3.33
C GLY A 68 7.62 -8.68 -4.84
N ASP A 69 8.05 -9.71 -5.57
CA ASP A 69 8.26 -9.64 -7.02
C ASP A 69 6.93 -9.52 -7.78
N GLU A 70 5.89 -10.24 -7.36
CA GLU A 70 4.54 -10.10 -7.92
C GLU A 70 3.96 -8.71 -7.63
N ILE A 71 4.11 -8.18 -6.41
CA ILE A 71 3.71 -6.81 -6.08
C ILE A 71 4.44 -5.80 -6.98
N ARG A 72 5.77 -5.92 -7.10
CA ARG A 72 6.58 -5.04 -7.95
C ARG A 72 6.18 -5.10 -9.42
N SER A 73 5.92 -6.31 -9.92
CA SER A 73 5.48 -6.53 -11.30
C SER A 73 4.13 -5.86 -11.56
N GLN A 74 3.15 -6.06 -10.67
CA GLN A 74 1.82 -5.46 -10.78
C GLN A 74 1.84 -3.94 -10.61
N ALA A 75 2.70 -3.42 -9.74
CA ALA A 75 2.92 -1.98 -9.55
C ALA A 75 3.49 -1.28 -10.80
N GLY A 76 4.09 -2.03 -11.73
CA GLY A 76 4.65 -1.47 -12.96
C GLY A 76 5.85 -0.54 -12.73
N ILE A 77 6.53 -0.65 -11.59
CA ILE A 77 7.63 0.25 -11.20
C ILE A 77 9.01 -0.22 -11.69
N GLY A 78 9.09 -1.39 -12.32
CA GLY A 78 10.35 -1.99 -12.77
C GLY A 78 11.36 -2.09 -11.64
N ASN A 79 12.56 -1.55 -11.85
CA ASN A 79 13.65 -1.53 -10.85
C ASN A 79 13.72 -0.23 -10.04
N ARG A 80 12.68 0.61 -10.05
CA ARG A 80 12.66 1.78 -9.17
C ARG A 80 12.74 1.35 -7.70
N GLU A 81 13.49 2.10 -6.90
CA GLU A 81 13.51 1.88 -5.45
C GLU A 81 12.14 2.16 -4.84
N ILE A 82 11.84 1.41 -3.77
CA ILE A 82 10.67 1.60 -2.93
C ILE A 82 11.16 2.36 -1.70
N ASP A 83 10.63 3.55 -1.47
CA ASP A 83 11.05 4.41 -0.35
C ASP A 83 10.39 3.98 0.96
N VAL A 84 9.17 3.42 0.89
CA VAL A 84 8.42 2.97 2.07
C VAL A 84 7.49 1.80 1.75
N VAL A 85 7.45 0.85 2.67
CA VAL A 85 6.37 -0.14 2.80
C VAL A 85 5.65 0.17 4.10
N PHE A 86 4.34 0.34 4.05
CA PHE A 86 3.53 0.70 5.20
C PHE A 86 2.24 -0.13 5.23
N GLY A 87 1.56 -0.14 6.36
CA GLY A 87 0.33 -0.91 6.50
C GLY A 87 -0.17 -1.00 7.93
N GLY A 88 -1.46 -1.29 8.09
CA GLY A 88 -2.12 -1.47 9.38
C GLY A 88 -2.59 -2.89 9.58
N ALA A 89 -1.67 -3.80 9.93
CA ALA A 89 -2.01 -5.21 10.15
C ALA A 89 -3.08 -5.37 11.26
N PRO A 90 -4.02 -6.33 11.12
CA PRO A 90 -5.06 -6.54 12.13
C PRO A 90 -4.48 -6.91 13.50
N CYS A 91 -4.98 -6.29 14.57
CA CYS A 91 -4.50 -6.47 15.95
C CYS A 91 -5.40 -7.43 16.77
N GLN A 92 -6.25 -8.22 16.12
CA GLN A 92 -7.36 -8.94 16.79
C GLN A 92 -6.91 -10.00 17.81
N GLY A 93 -5.73 -10.60 17.64
CA GLY A 93 -5.16 -11.54 18.61
C GLY A 93 -4.68 -10.88 19.92
N PHE A 94 -4.43 -9.57 19.93
CA PHE A 94 -3.79 -8.85 21.05
C PHE A 94 -4.67 -7.75 21.67
N SER A 95 -5.74 -7.33 21.00
CA SER A 95 -6.64 -6.29 21.51
C SER A 95 -7.43 -6.75 22.73
N MET A 96 -7.46 -5.90 23.78
CA MET A 96 -8.33 -6.07 24.96
C MET A 96 -9.81 -5.76 24.64
N ILE A 97 -10.08 -5.03 23.56
CA ILE A 97 -11.42 -4.68 23.07
C ILE A 97 -11.71 -5.54 21.84
N GLY A 98 -12.57 -6.55 21.98
CA GLY A 98 -12.99 -7.46 20.90
C GLY A 98 -13.21 -8.92 21.36
N LYS A 99 -13.66 -9.78 20.44
CA LYS A 99 -13.61 -11.23 20.64
C LYS A 99 -12.14 -11.64 20.50
N ARG A 100 -11.53 -12.13 21.57
CA ARG A 100 -10.17 -12.72 21.56
C ARG A 100 -10.15 -13.98 20.68
N ALA A 101 -10.10 -13.79 19.38
CA ALA A 101 -9.95 -14.86 18.40
C ALA A 101 -8.47 -15.00 18.10
N LEU A 102 -7.80 -15.88 18.85
CA LEU A 102 -6.39 -16.20 18.63
C LEU A 102 -6.16 -16.87 17.26
N ASP A 103 -7.20 -17.54 16.75
CA ASP A 103 -7.20 -18.28 15.48
C ASP A 103 -7.92 -17.51 14.35
N ASP A 104 -7.97 -16.17 14.38
CA ASP A 104 -8.58 -15.42 13.27
C ASP A 104 -7.72 -15.62 12.00
N PRO A 105 -8.32 -16.09 10.89
CA PRO A 105 -7.58 -16.35 9.65
C PRO A 105 -7.25 -15.08 8.84
N ARG A 106 -7.63 -13.88 9.32
CA ARG A 106 -7.39 -12.59 8.64
C ARG A 106 -6.13 -11.88 9.11
#